data_AF-X1E5C5-F1
#
_entry.id   AF-X1E5C5-F1
#
_cell.length_a   1.000
_cell.length_b   1.000
_cell.length_c   1.000
_cell.angle_alpha   90.00
_cell.angle_beta   90.00
_cell.angle_gamma   90.00
#
_symmetry.space_group_name_H-M   'P 1'
#
loop_
_entity.id
_entity.type
_entity.pdbx_description
1 polymer ?
#
loop_
_entity_poly.entity_id
_entity_poly.type
_entity_poly.pdbx_seq_one_letter_code
_entity_poly.pdbx_strand_id
1 'polypeptide(L)'
;ESEETQVKTGRLHENRILGIILKFYLEGKKKVTTRDVEIEYKKFFKEIARSTISTYLNMLKKESTLYKERDGRLVYYIFFEDPPKEVSAFWFTRLFCVDPAYFSRAIYFSSLHSIAEIIVKKHMKKGNYDELVDNFRYLTGIIILYILKNRSSKCILCQFSKQERYVELSEALDLAIKHRTDVLPSELQESLKIKYAEIPNFGGYYFSDENKEIEMIEQLLSFANQYRKDMEYQTMVLNRRINTRMLEKVPVNNK
;
A
#
# COMPACT_ATOMS: atom_id res chain seq x y z
N GLU A 1 -16.27 -15.95 28.88
CA GLU A 1 -15.37 -15.32 27.89
C GLU A 1 -14.91 -13.97 28.44
N SER A 2 -13.64 -13.61 28.29
CA SER A 2 -13.10 -12.35 28.84
C SER A 2 -13.58 -11.13 28.05
N GLU A 3 -13.68 -9.96 28.71
CA GLU A 3 -14.06 -8.68 28.09
C GLU A 3 -13.20 -8.35 26.85
N GLU A 4 -11.90 -8.67 26.88
CA GLU A 4 -11.02 -8.50 25.71
C GLU A 4 -11.48 -9.31 24.48
N THR A 5 -12.01 -10.50 24.69
CA THR A 5 -12.50 -11.37 23.61
C THR A 5 -13.76 -10.78 22.99
N GLN A 6 -14.63 -10.18 23.80
CA GLN A 6 -15.83 -9.49 23.35
C GLN A 6 -15.49 -8.20 22.58
N VAL A 7 -14.53 -7.39 23.07
CA VAL A 7 -14.07 -6.16 22.39
C VAL A 7 -13.44 -6.47 21.03
N LYS A 8 -12.59 -7.52 20.95
CA LYS A 8 -11.98 -7.98 19.68
C LYS A 8 -13.05 -8.45 18.69
N THR A 9 -14.06 -9.17 19.18
CA THR A 9 -15.17 -9.66 18.34
C THR A 9 -16.06 -8.51 17.86
N GLY A 10 -16.29 -7.49 18.69
CA GLY A 10 -17.07 -6.31 18.31
C GLY A 10 -16.42 -5.49 17.18
N ARG A 11 -15.13 -5.16 17.32
CA ARG A 11 -14.36 -4.47 16.27
C ARG A 11 -14.32 -5.25 14.96
N LEU A 12 -14.31 -6.58 15.03
CA LEU A 12 -14.35 -7.42 13.83
C LEU A 12 -15.67 -7.31 13.07
N HIS A 13 -16.79 -7.33 13.77
CA HIS A 13 -18.10 -7.19 13.14
C HIS A 13 -18.26 -5.82 12.49
N GLU A 14 -17.81 -4.77 13.18
CA GLU A 14 -17.79 -3.41 12.65
C GLU A 14 -16.95 -3.32 11.36
N ASN A 15 -15.72 -3.83 11.37
CA ASN A 15 -14.85 -3.87 10.20
C ASN A 15 -15.50 -4.63 9.04
N ARG A 16 -16.06 -5.82 9.29
CA ARG A 16 -16.73 -6.62 8.25
C ARG A 16 -17.93 -5.89 7.65
N ILE A 17 -18.73 -5.21 8.47
CA ILE A 17 -19.87 -4.42 8.02
C ILE A 17 -19.40 -3.24 7.16
N LEU A 18 -18.37 -2.51 7.61
CA LEU A 18 -17.76 -1.43 6.85
C LEU A 18 -17.22 -1.92 5.49
N GLY A 19 -16.63 -3.12 5.46
CA GLY A 19 -16.21 -3.80 4.24
C GLY A 19 -17.32 -4.11 3.26
N ILE A 20 -18.44 -4.62 3.76
CA ILE A 20 -19.62 -4.90 2.94
C ILE A 20 -20.20 -3.59 2.36
N ILE A 21 -20.24 -2.52 3.14
CA ILE A 21 -20.70 -1.22 2.65
C ILE A 21 -19.75 -0.68 1.59
N LEU A 22 -18.43 -0.79 1.79
CA LEU A 22 -17.46 -0.42 0.77
C LEU A 22 -17.65 -1.25 -0.50
N LYS A 23 -17.88 -2.56 -0.38
CA LYS A 23 -18.16 -3.43 -1.54
C LYS A 23 -19.32 -2.88 -2.36
N PHE A 24 -20.46 -2.61 -1.71
CA PHE A 24 -21.62 -2.04 -2.40
C PHE A 24 -21.30 -0.69 -3.05
N TYR A 25 -20.55 0.17 -2.36
CA TYR A 25 -20.13 1.46 -2.91
C TYR A 25 -19.29 1.30 -4.19
N LEU A 26 -18.29 0.41 -4.19
CA LEU A 26 -17.44 0.12 -5.34
C LEU A 26 -18.21 -0.52 -6.51
N GLU A 27 -19.27 -1.27 -6.20
CA GLU A 27 -20.20 -1.84 -7.18
C GLU A 27 -21.24 -0.81 -7.69
N GLY A 28 -21.15 0.46 -7.27
CA GLY A 28 -22.03 1.56 -7.70
C GLY A 28 -23.28 1.77 -6.84
N LYS A 29 -23.52 0.92 -5.83
CA LYS A 29 -24.65 1.04 -4.90
C LYS A 29 -24.26 1.91 -3.69
N LYS A 30 -24.45 3.22 -3.82
CA LYS A 30 -24.12 4.20 -2.75
C LYS A 30 -25.07 4.18 -1.55
N LYS A 31 -26.32 3.72 -1.71
CA LYS A 31 -27.33 3.65 -0.64
C LYS A 31 -27.54 2.20 -0.21
N VAL A 32 -27.18 1.89 1.04
CA VAL A 32 -27.22 0.50 1.56
C VAL A 32 -28.18 0.42 2.74
N THR A 33 -29.07 -0.56 2.74
CA THR A 33 -29.98 -0.82 3.88
C THR A 33 -29.39 -1.85 4.83
N THR A 34 -29.89 -1.92 6.07
CA THR A 34 -29.51 -2.99 7.01
C THR A 34 -29.76 -4.39 6.42
N ARG A 35 -30.82 -4.56 5.61
CA ARG A 35 -31.15 -5.85 4.96
C ARG A 35 -30.10 -6.23 3.91
N ASP A 36 -29.59 -5.25 3.17
CA ASP A 36 -28.54 -5.49 2.17
C ASP A 36 -27.26 -6.00 2.85
N VAL A 37 -26.86 -5.34 3.93
CA VAL A 37 -25.68 -5.74 4.71
C VAL A 37 -25.86 -7.14 5.28
N GLU A 38 -27.03 -7.44 5.85
CA GLU A 38 -27.36 -8.77 6.39
C GLU A 38 -27.25 -9.88 5.34
N ILE A 39 -27.85 -9.67 4.15
CA ILE A 39 -27.81 -10.65 3.05
C ILE A 39 -26.40 -10.88 2.55
N GLU A 40 -25.56 -9.84 2.48
CA GLU A 40 -24.18 -9.98 2.03
C GLU A 40 -23.29 -10.60 3.12
N TYR A 41 -23.50 -10.22 4.39
CA TYR A 41 -22.73 -10.70 5.53
C TYR A 41 -22.80 -12.22 5.66
N LYS A 42 -24.00 -12.80 5.54
CA LYS A 42 -24.21 -14.27 5.63
C LYS A 42 -23.53 -15.08 4.53
N LYS A 43 -23.12 -14.45 3.42
CA LYS A 43 -22.40 -15.16 2.33
C LYS A 43 -20.96 -15.47 2.70
N PHE A 44 -20.34 -14.62 3.52
CA PHE A 44 -18.91 -14.66 3.81
C PHE A 44 -18.60 -15.02 5.27
N PHE A 45 -19.55 -14.83 6.18
CA PHE A 45 -19.33 -14.96 7.62
C PHE A 45 -20.47 -15.72 8.30
N LYS A 46 -20.18 -16.22 9.52
CA LYS A 46 -21.20 -16.80 10.41
C LYS A 46 -22.29 -15.77 10.68
N GLU A 47 -23.54 -16.16 10.46
CA GLU A 47 -24.72 -15.31 10.65
C GLU A 47 -24.76 -14.66 12.04
N ILE A 48 -25.19 -13.40 12.07
CA ILE A 48 -25.40 -12.61 13.28
C ILE A 48 -26.80 -11.97 13.24
N ALA A 49 -27.35 -11.66 14.41
CA ALA A 49 -28.67 -11.03 14.49
C ALA A 49 -28.70 -9.68 13.75
N ARG A 50 -29.82 -9.39 13.09
CA ARG A 50 -30.04 -8.10 12.40
C ARG A 50 -29.92 -6.90 13.33
N SER A 51 -30.31 -7.05 14.60
CA SER A 51 -30.12 -6.04 15.64
C SER A 51 -28.64 -5.72 15.85
N THR A 52 -27.77 -6.72 15.84
CA THR A 52 -26.31 -6.56 15.93
C THR A 52 -25.76 -5.77 14.74
N ILE A 53 -26.20 -6.07 13.51
CA ILE A 53 -25.82 -5.29 12.33
C ILE A 53 -26.27 -3.84 12.45
N SER A 54 -27.51 -3.61 12.90
CA SER A 54 -28.06 -2.28 13.14
C SER A 54 -27.23 -1.51 14.19
N THR A 55 -26.81 -2.17 15.26
CA THR A 55 -25.94 -1.58 16.30
C THR A 55 -24.65 -1.05 15.68
N TYR A 56 -23.90 -1.87 14.95
CA TYR A 56 -22.63 -1.45 14.36
C TYR A 56 -22.80 -0.39 13.26
N LEU A 57 -23.86 -0.47 12.45
CA LEU A 57 -24.19 0.59 11.48
C LEU A 57 -24.44 1.94 12.19
N ASN A 58 -25.08 1.93 13.35
CA ASN A 58 -25.30 3.15 14.13
C ASN A 58 -24.03 3.61 14.86
N MET A 59 -23.10 2.71 15.20
CA MET A 59 -21.78 3.07 15.72
C MET A 59 -20.95 3.79 14.66
N LEU A 60 -20.82 3.21 13.46
CA LEU A 60 -20.17 3.83 12.31
C LEU A 60 -20.78 5.18 11.95
N LYS A 61 -22.09 5.34 12.15
CA LYS A 61 -22.77 6.65 12.02
C LYS A 61 -22.33 7.64 13.10
N LYS A 62 -22.26 7.22 14.37
CA LYS A 62 -21.84 8.07 15.48
C LYS A 62 -20.39 8.55 15.32
N GLU A 63 -19.55 7.73 14.69
CA GLU A 63 -18.15 8.04 14.37
C GLU A 63 -17.99 8.89 13.10
N SER A 64 -19.10 9.32 12.48
CA SER A 64 -19.12 10.09 11.24
C SER A 64 -18.51 9.37 10.03
N THR A 65 -18.35 8.04 10.09
CA THR A 65 -17.99 7.22 8.92
C THR A 65 -19.16 7.12 7.94
N LEU A 66 -20.39 7.03 8.48
CA LEU A 66 -21.63 6.94 7.71
C LEU A 66 -22.61 8.06 8.11
N TYR A 67 -23.46 8.50 7.19
CA TYR A 67 -24.70 9.20 7.52
C TYR A 67 -25.92 8.35 7.17
N LYS A 68 -27.07 8.81 7.67
CA LYS A 68 -28.34 8.10 7.56
C LYS A 68 -29.36 8.96 6.84
N GLU A 69 -29.92 8.41 5.77
CA GLU A 69 -31.03 8.99 5.01
C GLU A 69 -32.28 8.11 5.19
N ARG A 70 -33.46 8.72 5.22
CA ARG A 70 -34.73 8.00 5.30
C ARG A 70 -35.58 8.28 4.08
N ASP A 71 -36.15 7.22 3.52
CA ASP A 71 -37.18 7.28 2.50
C ASP A 71 -38.38 6.46 2.98
N GLY A 72 -39.39 7.15 3.53
CA GLY A 72 -40.51 6.52 4.22
C GLY A 72 -40.06 5.61 5.38
N ARG A 73 -40.30 4.30 5.23
CA ARG A 73 -39.90 3.27 6.23
C ARG A 73 -38.49 2.72 5.99
N LEU A 74 -37.87 3.04 4.86
CA LEU A 74 -36.54 2.56 4.52
C LEU A 74 -35.48 3.49 5.12
N VAL A 75 -34.43 2.87 5.63
CA VAL A 75 -33.25 3.52 6.19
C VAL A 75 -32.07 3.16 5.32
N TYR A 76 -31.43 4.18 4.77
CA TYR A 76 -30.19 4.05 4.01
C TYR A 76 -29.02 4.54 4.83
N TYR A 77 -27.93 3.78 4.76
CA TYR A 77 -26.61 4.14 5.25
C TYR A 77 -25.74 4.47 4.05
N ILE A 78 -25.06 5.60 4.12
CA ILE A 78 -24.26 6.18 3.04
C ILE A 78 -22.96 6.66 3.68
N PHE A 79 -21.82 6.54 2.98
CA PHE A 79 -20.57 7.11 3.47
C PHE A 79 -20.66 8.62 3.61
N PHE A 80 -20.17 9.16 4.73
CA PHE A 80 -20.13 10.60 4.97
C PHE A 80 -19.21 11.32 3.97
N GLU A 81 -18.06 10.71 3.69
CA GLU A 81 -17.10 11.13 2.68
C GLU A 81 -16.84 9.97 1.71
N ASP A 82 -16.52 10.28 0.46
CA ASP A 82 -16.15 9.24 -0.50
C ASP A 82 -14.96 8.42 0.05
N PRO A 83 -14.99 7.08 0.00
CA PRO A 83 -13.91 6.27 0.53
C PRO A 83 -12.58 6.52 -0.22
N PRO A 84 -11.42 6.20 0.37
CA PRO A 84 -10.13 6.38 -0.28
C PRO A 84 -10.04 5.66 -1.64
N LYS A 85 -9.23 6.20 -2.56
CA LYS A 85 -9.04 5.65 -3.90
C LYS A 85 -8.48 4.22 -3.85
N GLU A 86 -8.94 3.37 -4.77
CA GLU A 86 -8.40 2.00 -5.03
C GLU A 86 -8.45 1.03 -3.85
N VAL A 87 -9.35 1.26 -2.90
CA VAL A 87 -9.51 0.37 -1.74
C VAL A 87 -10.30 -0.87 -2.13
N SER A 88 -9.76 -2.07 -1.90
CA SER A 88 -10.54 -3.30 -2.05
C SER A 88 -11.37 -3.58 -0.80
N ALA A 89 -12.67 -3.77 -0.98
CA ALA A 89 -13.58 -4.17 0.09
C ALA A 89 -13.16 -5.48 0.81
N PHE A 90 -12.39 -6.33 0.13
CA PHE A 90 -11.86 -7.57 0.70
C PHE A 90 -10.97 -7.34 1.94
N TRP A 91 -10.28 -6.19 2.08
CA TRP A 91 -9.34 -6.00 3.19
C TRP A 91 -10.00 -5.73 4.55
N PHE A 92 -11.30 -5.39 4.56
CA PHE A 92 -12.09 -5.22 5.78
C PHE A 92 -12.46 -6.53 6.48
N THR A 93 -12.30 -7.65 5.79
CA THR A 93 -12.65 -8.98 6.30
C THR A 93 -11.56 -9.60 7.17
N ARG A 94 -10.35 -8.99 7.14
CA ARG A 94 -9.15 -9.50 7.80
C ARG A 94 -8.96 -8.83 9.15
N LEU A 95 -8.84 -9.65 10.19
CA LEU A 95 -8.56 -9.25 11.57
C LEU A 95 -7.13 -8.73 11.80
N PHE A 96 -6.25 -8.88 10.82
CA PHE A 96 -4.83 -8.64 11.00
C PHE A 96 -4.40 -7.32 10.39
N CYS A 97 -3.62 -6.55 11.14
CA CYS A 97 -2.97 -5.36 10.62
C CYS A 97 -1.80 -5.77 9.72
N VAL A 98 -1.79 -5.29 8.47
CA VAL A 98 -0.69 -5.52 7.52
C VAL A 98 0.54 -4.66 7.82
N ASP A 99 0.39 -3.60 8.64
CA ASP A 99 1.45 -2.61 8.87
C ASP A 99 2.74 -3.22 9.40
N PRO A 100 2.74 -4.06 10.47
CA PRO A 100 3.99 -4.59 11.00
C PRO A 100 4.79 -5.38 9.94
N ALA A 101 4.10 -6.14 9.09
CA ALA A 101 4.73 -6.93 8.05
C ALA A 101 5.37 -6.06 6.95
N TYR A 102 4.69 -4.99 6.53
CA TYR A 102 5.25 -4.05 5.56
C TYR A 102 6.37 -3.19 6.15
N PHE A 103 6.26 -2.74 7.41
CA PHE A 103 7.34 -1.99 8.05
C PHE A 103 8.58 -2.85 8.29
N SER A 104 8.42 -4.11 8.73
CA SER A 104 9.53 -5.05 8.84
C SER A 104 10.24 -5.24 7.49
N ARG A 105 9.47 -5.39 6.41
CA ARG A 105 10.01 -5.47 5.04
C ARG A 105 10.71 -4.17 4.61
N ALA A 106 10.15 -3.01 4.92
CA ALA A 106 10.77 -1.71 4.62
C ALA A 106 12.09 -1.53 5.37
N ILE A 107 12.15 -1.92 6.65
CA ILE A 107 13.37 -1.89 7.46
C ILE A 107 14.43 -2.80 6.85
N TYR A 108 14.03 -3.99 6.41
CA TYR A 108 14.93 -4.92 5.73
C TYR A 108 15.54 -4.32 4.45
N PHE A 109 14.74 -3.81 3.52
CA PHE A 109 15.31 -3.19 2.31
C PHE A 109 16.09 -1.89 2.61
N SER A 110 15.73 -1.16 3.66
CA SER A 110 16.49 -0.01 4.13
C SER A 110 17.86 -0.40 4.68
N SER A 111 17.97 -1.56 5.33
CA SER A 111 19.28 -2.08 5.77
C SER A 111 20.12 -2.43 4.55
N LEU A 112 19.59 -3.17 3.57
CA LEU A 112 20.30 -3.49 2.32
C LEU A 112 20.78 -2.24 1.59
N HIS A 113 19.95 -1.20 1.52
CA HIS A 113 20.32 0.09 0.95
C HIS A 113 21.50 0.74 1.69
N SER A 114 21.49 0.68 3.03
CA SER A 114 22.52 1.27 3.89
C SER A 114 23.86 0.52 3.83
N ILE A 115 23.82 -0.81 3.75
CA ILE A 115 25.01 -1.67 3.70
C ILE A 115 25.36 -2.17 2.28
N ALA A 116 24.87 -1.49 1.24
CA ALA A 116 25.04 -1.88 -0.16
C ALA A 116 26.50 -2.18 -0.54
N GLU A 117 27.45 -1.37 -0.06
CA GLU A 117 28.88 -1.58 -0.31
C GLU A 117 29.40 -2.91 0.22
N ILE A 118 28.95 -3.31 1.41
CA ILE A 118 29.34 -4.58 2.04
C ILE A 118 28.76 -5.75 1.23
N ILE A 119 27.51 -5.64 0.82
CA ILE A 119 26.82 -6.65 0.01
C ILE A 119 27.52 -6.83 -1.33
N VAL A 120 27.74 -5.75 -2.07
CA VAL A 120 28.38 -5.82 -3.39
C VAL A 120 29.79 -6.41 -3.27
N LYS A 121 30.61 -5.97 -2.30
CA LYS A 121 31.95 -6.53 -2.09
C LYS A 121 31.94 -8.02 -1.76
N LYS A 122 30.96 -8.49 -0.98
CA LYS A 122 30.82 -9.91 -0.62
C LYS A 122 30.47 -10.78 -1.83
N HIS A 123 29.62 -10.28 -2.73
CA HIS A 123 29.08 -11.06 -3.85
C HIS A 123 29.83 -10.85 -5.17
N MET A 124 30.71 -9.85 -5.28
CA MET A 124 31.39 -9.50 -6.51
C MET A 124 32.91 -9.67 -6.43
N LYS A 125 33.46 -10.50 -7.32
CA LYS A 125 34.90 -10.82 -7.35
C LYS A 125 35.74 -9.90 -8.26
N LYS A 126 35.15 -9.27 -9.28
CA LYS A 126 35.80 -8.34 -10.25
C LYS A 126 34.79 -7.41 -10.92
N GLY A 127 35.18 -6.15 -11.22
CA GLY A 127 34.42 -5.18 -12.04
C GLY A 127 34.32 -3.78 -11.39
N ASN A 128 33.44 -2.91 -11.91
CA ASN A 128 33.23 -1.56 -11.38
C ASN A 128 32.33 -1.58 -10.14
N TYR A 129 32.96 -1.59 -8.95
CA TYR A 129 32.26 -1.74 -7.67
C TYR A 129 31.32 -0.57 -7.36
N ASP A 130 31.78 0.66 -7.57
CA ASP A 130 31.04 1.86 -7.15
C ASP A 130 29.74 2.04 -7.97
N GLU A 131 29.81 1.83 -9.28
CA GLU A 131 28.65 1.87 -10.17
C GLU A 131 27.61 0.81 -9.78
N LEU A 132 28.04 -0.40 -9.44
CA LEU A 132 27.11 -1.47 -9.03
C LEU A 132 26.49 -1.19 -7.65
N VAL A 133 27.24 -0.60 -6.72
CA VAL A 133 26.71 -0.13 -5.43
C VAL A 133 25.60 0.89 -5.64
N ASP A 134 25.81 1.87 -6.50
CA ASP A 134 24.81 2.91 -6.76
C ASP A 134 23.57 2.33 -7.46
N ASN A 135 23.76 1.43 -8.41
CA ASN A 135 22.66 0.71 -9.06
C ASN A 135 21.88 -0.20 -8.09
N PHE A 136 22.56 -0.87 -7.16
CA PHE A 136 21.90 -1.66 -6.13
C PHE A 136 21.13 -0.78 -5.13
N ARG A 137 21.70 0.35 -4.72
CA ARG A 137 21.01 1.38 -3.91
C ARG A 137 19.79 1.93 -4.63
N TYR A 138 19.89 2.12 -5.95
CA TYR A 138 18.81 2.59 -6.79
C TYR A 138 17.62 1.61 -6.77
N LEU A 139 17.86 0.33 -7.04
CA LEU A 139 16.83 -0.71 -7.03
C LEU A 139 16.20 -0.87 -5.64
N THR A 140 17.01 -0.95 -4.58
CA THR A 140 16.50 -1.07 -3.20
C THR A 140 15.69 0.16 -2.79
N GLY A 141 16.08 1.36 -3.22
CA GLY A 141 15.31 2.59 -3.03
C GLY A 141 13.93 2.54 -3.70
N ILE A 142 13.84 2.01 -4.92
CA ILE A 142 12.56 1.80 -5.61
C ILE A 142 11.70 0.77 -4.87
N ILE A 143 12.29 -0.33 -4.41
CA ILE A 143 11.56 -1.36 -3.64
C ILE A 143 10.95 -0.76 -2.38
N ILE A 144 11.68 0.09 -1.64
CA ILE A 144 11.15 0.78 -0.46
C ILE A 144 9.93 1.63 -0.81
N LEU A 145 9.97 2.39 -1.92
CA LEU A 145 8.82 3.18 -2.37
C LEU A 145 7.62 2.29 -2.72
N TYR A 146 7.84 1.17 -3.42
CA TYR A 146 6.77 0.22 -3.71
C TYR A 146 6.22 -0.45 -2.44
N ILE A 147 7.05 -0.75 -1.43
CA ILE A 147 6.58 -1.28 -0.13
C ILE A 147 5.62 -0.29 0.51
N LEU A 148 6.00 0.99 0.55
CA LEU A 148 5.16 2.04 1.10
C LEU A 148 3.85 2.20 0.32
N LYS A 149 3.87 2.12 -1.01
CA LYS A 149 2.67 2.15 -1.86
C LYS A 149 1.77 0.90 -1.71
N ASN A 150 2.36 -0.28 -1.61
CA ASN A 150 1.64 -1.54 -1.39
C ASN A 150 1.00 -1.58 0.00
N ARG A 151 1.71 -1.09 1.02
CA ARG A 151 1.16 -0.85 2.36
C ARG A 151 0.04 0.17 2.31
N SER A 152 0.30 1.29 1.63
CA SER A 152 -0.62 2.42 1.59
C SER A 152 -1.95 1.94 1.07
N SER A 153 -2.01 1.19 -0.04
CA SER A 153 -3.25 0.66 -0.64
C SER A 153 -3.99 -0.41 0.17
N LYS A 154 -3.33 -1.17 1.05
CA LYS A 154 -3.96 -2.30 1.77
C LYS A 154 -4.32 -2.03 3.23
N CYS A 155 -3.81 -0.97 3.84
CA CYS A 155 -4.13 -0.59 5.23
C CYS A 155 -5.37 0.32 5.33
N ILE A 156 -6.57 -0.24 5.20
CA ILE A 156 -7.79 0.56 5.00
C ILE A 156 -8.18 1.42 6.22
N LEU A 157 -8.16 0.86 7.43
CA LEU A 157 -8.70 1.55 8.62
C LEU A 157 -7.92 2.86 8.92
N CYS A 158 -6.61 2.86 8.66
CA CYS A 158 -5.78 4.04 8.81
C CYS A 158 -5.93 5.03 7.65
N GLN A 159 -6.43 4.61 6.49
CA GLN A 159 -6.70 5.49 5.36
C GLN A 159 -7.99 6.29 5.57
N PHE A 160 -9.07 5.62 5.98
CA PHE A 160 -10.36 6.28 6.24
C PHE A 160 -10.24 7.38 7.30
N SER A 161 -9.44 7.18 8.34
CA SER A 161 -9.21 8.18 9.38
C SER A 161 -8.29 9.34 8.97
N LYS A 162 -7.67 9.32 7.78
CA LYS A 162 -6.66 10.30 7.34
C LYS A 162 -6.86 10.75 5.89
N GLN A 163 -8.10 10.72 5.40
CA GLN A 163 -8.47 10.79 3.99
C GLN A 163 -7.66 11.79 3.14
N GLU A 164 -7.61 13.07 3.52
CA GLU A 164 -6.89 14.11 2.77
C GLU A 164 -5.36 13.86 2.74
N ARG A 165 -4.73 13.72 3.92
CA ARG A 165 -3.29 13.44 4.03
C ARG A 165 -2.90 12.13 3.35
N TYR A 166 -3.80 11.15 3.31
CA TYR A 166 -3.56 9.89 2.64
C TYR A 166 -3.59 10.03 1.12
N VAL A 167 -4.51 10.82 0.57
CA VAL A 167 -4.56 11.12 -0.88
C VAL A 167 -3.26 11.80 -1.30
N GLU A 168 -2.82 12.83 -0.57
CA GLU A 168 -1.55 13.52 -0.82
C GLU A 168 -0.35 12.56 -0.78
N LEU A 169 -0.29 11.71 0.25
CA LEU A 169 0.77 10.70 0.39
C LEU A 169 0.78 9.72 -0.78
N SER A 170 -0.40 9.23 -1.19
CA SER A 170 -0.52 8.29 -2.31
C SER A 170 -0.05 8.93 -3.60
N GLU A 171 -0.46 10.16 -3.88
CA GLU A 171 -0.07 10.90 -5.09
C GLU A 171 1.43 11.23 -5.08
N ALA A 172 1.99 11.58 -3.93
CA ALA A 172 3.43 11.80 -3.76
C ALA A 172 4.23 10.51 -4.01
N LEU A 173 3.77 9.36 -3.51
CA LEU A 173 4.38 8.06 -3.76
C LEU A 173 4.32 7.69 -5.24
N ASP A 174 3.16 7.84 -5.89
CA ASP A 174 2.98 7.53 -7.31
C ASP A 174 3.91 8.38 -8.19
N LEU A 175 4.03 9.67 -7.88
CA LEU A 175 4.93 10.57 -8.57
C LEU A 175 6.40 10.20 -8.32
N ALA A 176 6.77 9.89 -7.07
CA ALA A 176 8.12 9.49 -6.70
C ALA A 176 8.56 8.18 -7.38
N ILE A 177 7.66 7.21 -7.49
CA ILE A 177 7.88 5.94 -8.20
C ILE A 177 8.01 6.22 -9.69
N LYS A 178 7.03 6.89 -10.30
CA LYS A 178 7.04 7.21 -11.74
C LYS A 178 8.32 7.91 -12.16
N HIS A 179 8.79 8.86 -11.36
CA HIS A 179 10.03 9.60 -11.63
C HIS A 179 11.31 8.76 -11.59
N ARG A 180 11.25 7.57 -10.98
CA ARG A 180 12.37 6.63 -10.83
C ARG A 180 12.18 5.35 -11.66
N THR A 181 11.05 5.19 -12.35
CA THR A 181 10.77 3.95 -13.08
C THR A 181 10.23 4.14 -14.50
N ASP A 182 9.90 5.36 -14.95
CA ASP A 182 9.22 5.58 -16.23
C ASP A 182 9.93 5.06 -17.49
N VAL A 183 11.26 4.98 -17.47
CA VAL A 183 12.07 4.44 -18.59
C VAL A 183 12.66 3.07 -18.29
N LEU A 184 12.35 2.49 -17.12
CA LEU A 184 12.79 1.14 -16.79
C LEU A 184 11.91 0.09 -17.49
N PRO A 185 12.46 -1.08 -17.85
CA PRO A 185 11.67 -2.16 -18.45
C PRO A 185 10.53 -2.64 -17.54
N SER A 186 9.36 -2.90 -18.12
CA SER A 186 8.15 -3.29 -17.38
C SER A 186 8.34 -4.57 -16.55
N GLU A 187 9.13 -5.53 -17.05
CA GLU A 187 9.44 -6.77 -16.33
C GLU A 187 10.22 -6.51 -15.03
N LEU A 188 11.18 -5.60 -15.06
CA LEU A 188 11.92 -5.17 -13.88
C LEU A 188 10.96 -4.49 -12.90
N GLN A 189 10.17 -3.52 -13.38
CA GLN A 189 9.21 -2.80 -12.54
C GLN A 189 8.23 -3.76 -11.83
N GLU A 190 7.69 -4.74 -12.56
CA GLU A 190 6.77 -5.73 -12.00
C GLU A 190 7.45 -6.62 -10.95
N SER A 191 8.70 -7.03 -11.21
CA SER A 191 9.49 -7.80 -10.24
C SER A 191 9.74 -6.99 -8.96
N LEU A 192 10.16 -5.72 -9.07
CA LEU A 192 10.35 -4.82 -7.92
C LEU A 192 9.05 -4.63 -7.13
N LYS A 193 7.93 -4.39 -7.82
CA LYS A 193 6.62 -4.12 -7.21
C LYS A 193 5.98 -5.34 -6.56
N ILE A 194 6.02 -6.50 -7.22
CA ILE A 194 5.31 -7.71 -6.79
C ILE A 194 6.25 -8.64 -6.04
N LYS A 195 7.34 -9.11 -6.66
CA LYS A 195 8.19 -10.12 -6.00
C LYS A 195 8.85 -9.56 -4.74
N TYR A 196 9.47 -8.38 -4.81
CA TYR A 196 10.29 -7.89 -3.68
C TYR A 196 9.51 -7.01 -2.70
N ALA A 197 8.68 -6.09 -3.21
CA ALA A 197 7.99 -5.12 -2.36
C ALA A 197 6.71 -5.65 -1.70
N GLU A 198 6.11 -6.74 -2.21
CA GLU A 198 4.89 -7.29 -1.65
C GLU A 198 5.16 -8.25 -0.48
N ILE A 199 4.22 -8.38 0.46
CA ILE A 199 4.32 -9.38 1.53
C ILE A 199 3.92 -10.78 1.03
N PRO A 200 4.38 -11.88 1.67
CA PRO A 200 4.20 -13.22 1.11
C PRO A 200 2.72 -13.63 1.02
N ASN A 201 1.91 -13.17 1.98
CA ASN A 201 0.47 -13.37 1.98
C ASN A 201 -0.24 -12.74 0.76
N PHE A 202 0.47 -11.93 -0.03
CA PHE A 202 0.00 -11.28 -1.25
C PHE A 202 0.87 -11.62 -2.47
N GLY A 203 1.62 -12.73 -2.42
CA GLY A 203 2.42 -13.22 -3.55
C GLY A 203 3.85 -12.67 -3.60
N GLY A 204 4.27 -11.93 -2.57
CA GLY A 204 5.65 -11.49 -2.43
C GLY A 204 6.61 -12.59 -2.00
N TYR A 205 7.90 -12.33 -2.15
CA TYR A 205 8.97 -13.26 -1.82
C TYR A 205 9.15 -13.42 -0.31
N TYR A 206 9.54 -14.62 0.12
CA TYR A 206 9.74 -14.99 1.52
C TYR A 206 11.24 -14.97 1.86
N PHE A 207 11.72 -13.91 2.52
CA PHE A 207 13.14 -13.70 2.83
C PHE A 207 13.55 -14.12 4.25
N SER A 208 12.74 -14.91 4.96
CA SER A 208 13.13 -15.38 6.30
C SER A 208 14.01 -16.65 6.27
N ASP A 209 14.39 -17.12 5.09
CA ASP A 209 15.29 -18.26 4.86
C ASP A 209 16.58 -17.71 4.26
N GLU A 210 17.71 -18.02 4.88
CA GLU A 210 19.04 -17.50 4.51
C GLU A 210 19.39 -17.80 3.05
N ASN A 211 19.05 -19.00 2.55
CA ASN A 211 19.34 -19.36 1.15
C ASN A 211 18.52 -18.52 0.17
N LYS A 212 17.25 -18.25 0.52
CA LYS A 212 16.35 -17.43 -0.28
C LYS A 212 16.74 -15.96 -0.26
N GLU A 213 17.22 -15.47 0.88
CA GLU A 213 17.79 -14.14 1.01
C GLU A 213 19.03 -13.97 0.10
N ILE A 214 19.94 -14.94 0.11
CA ILE A 214 21.12 -14.92 -0.77
C ILE A 214 20.71 -14.90 -2.24
N GLU A 215 19.79 -15.79 -2.65
CA GLU A 215 19.28 -15.85 -4.03
C GLU A 215 18.66 -14.50 -4.45
N MET A 216 17.88 -13.88 -3.56
CA MET A 216 17.26 -12.58 -3.80
C MET A 216 18.32 -11.48 -4.00
N ILE A 217 19.35 -11.44 -3.15
CA ILE A 217 20.45 -10.48 -3.27
C ILE A 217 21.18 -10.67 -4.60
N GLU A 218 21.49 -11.90 -4.99
CA GLU A 218 22.17 -12.20 -6.25
C GLU A 218 21.33 -11.81 -7.46
N GLN A 219 20.01 -12.03 -7.43
CA GLN A 219 19.10 -11.58 -8.48
C GLN A 219 19.05 -10.05 -8.58
N LEU A 220 18.98 -9.34 -7.46
CA LEU A 220 18.99 -7.88 -7.45
C LEU A 220 20.31 -7.31 -7.98
N LEU A 221 21.44 -7.93 -7.66
CA LEU A 221 22.75 -7.56 -8.22
C LEU A 221 22.82 -7.85 -9.72
N SER A 222 22.24 -8.96 -10.17
CA SER A 222 22.11 -9.28 -11.59
C SER A 222 21.30 -8.22 -12.33
N PHE A 223 20.14 -7.81 -11.79
CA PHE A 223 19.35 -6.71 -12.33
C PHE A 223 20.10 -5.38 -12.32
N ALA A 224 20.84 -5.10 -11.24
CA ALA A 224 21.64 -3.88 -11.11
C ALA A 224 22.70 -3.78 -12.22
N ASN A 225 23.25 -4.91 -12.65
CA ASN A 225 24.21 -4.99 -13.75
C ASN A 225 23.52 -5.00 -15.13
N GLN A 226 22.46 -5.80 -15.29
CA GLN A 226 21.73 -5.97 -16.55
C GLN A 226 21.10 -4.67 -17.03
N TYR A 227 20.43 -3.93 -16.15
CA TYR A 227 19.64 -2.74 -16.47
C TYR A 227 20.37 -1.42 -16.18
N ARG A 228 21.70 -1.46 -16.05
CA ARG A 228 22.52 -0.28 -15.67
C ARG A 228 22.28 0.94 -16.56
N LYS A 229 22.23 0.74 -17.89
CA LYS A 229 22.04 1.85 -18.85
C LYS A 229 20.66 2.49 -18.71
N ASP A 230 19.63 1.70 -18.41
CA ASP A 230 18.27 2.19 -18.19
C ASP A 230 18.20 3.02 -16.90
N MET A 231 18.88 2.58 -15.83
CA MET A 231 18.97 3.32 -14.57
C MET A 231 19.79 4.61 -14.69
N GLU A 232 20.89 4.60 -15.44
CA GLU A 232 21.67 5.81 -15.78
C GLU A 232 20.80 6.81 -16.53
N TYR A 233 20.07 6.34 -17.56
CA TYR A 233 19.17 7.18 -18.34
C TYR A 233 18.03 7.74 -17.47
N GLN A 234 17.41 6.92 -16.63
CA GLN A 234 16.38 7.35 -15.68
C GLN A 234 16.90 8.41 -14.71
N THR A 235 18.12 8.24 -14.20
CA THR A 235 18.77 9.18 -13.28
C THR A 235 19.06 10.51 -13.97
N MET A 236 19.52 10.47 -15.22
CA MET A 236 19.70 11.68 -16.03
C MET A 236 18.36 12.41 -16.24
N VAL A 237 17.29 11.69 -16.60
CA VAL A 237 15.95 12.27 -16.78
C VAL A 237 15.44 12.90 -15.47
N LEU A 238 15.64 12.22 -14.33
CA LEU A 238 15.28 12.72 -13.01
C LEU A 238 16.02 14.03 -12.69
N ASN A 239 17.33 14.07 -12.88
CA ASN A 239 18.14 15.25 -12.61
C ASN A 239 17.73 16.44 -13.50
N ARG A 240 17.42 16.20 -14.77
CA ARG A 240 16.87 17.24 -15.66
C ARG A 240 15.55 17.81 -15.11
N ARG A 241 14.62 16.96 -14.70
CA ARG A 241 13.33 17.39 -14.11
C ARG A 241 13.52 18.20 -12.82
N ILE A 242 14.44 17.79 -11.96
CA ILE A 242 14.76 18.52 -10.72
C ILE A 242 15.33 19.90 -11.05
N ASN A 243 16.29 19.96 -11.98
CA ASN A 243 16.93 21.21 -12.39
C ASN A 243 15.92 22.19 -13.01
N THR A 244 15.03 21.73 -13.89
CA THR A 244 13.97 22.57 -14.46
C THR A 244 13.04 23.13 -13.37
N ARG A 245 12.60 22.29 -12.42
CA ARG A 245 11.74 22.75 -11.30
C ARG A 245 12.44 23.73 -10.37
N MET A 246 13.76 23.61 -10.20
CA MET A 246 14.53 24.57 -9.41
C MET A 246 14.62 25.92 -10.13
N LEU A 247 14.83 25.92 -11.45
CA LEU A 247 14.87 27.14 -12.26
C LEU A 247 13.52 27.88 -12.28
N GLU A 248 12.40 27.16 -12.30
CA GLU A 248 11.04 27.74 -12.21
C GLU A 248 10.72 28.40 -10.87
N LYS A 249 11.42 28.01 -9.79
CA LYS A 249 11.25 28.57 -8.44
C LYS A 249 12.12 29.79 -8.15
N VAL A 250 13.06 30.12 -9.04
CA VAL A 250 13.84 31.36 -8.93
C VAL A 250 13.03 32.48 -9.59
N PRO A 251 12.53 33.49 -8.86
CA PRO A 251 11.88 34.62 -9.49
C PRO A 251 12.91 35.29 -10.39
N VAL A 252 12.60 35.35 -11.68
CA VAL A 252 13.36 36.12 -12.66
C VAL A 252 13.15 37.60 -12.31
N ASN A 253 13.96 38.12 -11.37
CA ASN A 253 14.12 39.55 -11.16
C ASN A 253 14.88 40.10 -12.36
N ASN A 254 14.18 40.29 -13.47
CA ASN A 254 14.65 41.14 -14.55
C ASN A 254 14.56 42.59 -14.05
N LYS A 255 15.70 43.14 -13.65
CA LYS A 255 15.93 44.58 -13.67
C LYS A 255 16.33 45.00 -15.08
#